data_AF-A0A3M6K0W8-F1
#
_entry.id   AF-A0A3M6K0W8-F1
#
_cell.length_a   1.000
_cell.length_b   1.000
_cell.length_c   1.000
_cell.angle_alpha   90.00
_cell.angle_beta   90.00
_cell.angle_gamma   90.00
#
_symmetry.space_group_name_H-M   'P 1'
#
loop_
_entity.id
_entity.type
_entity.pdbx_description
1 polymer ?
#
loop_
_entity_poly.entity_id
_entity_poly.type
_entity_poly.pdbx_seq_one_letter_code
_entity_poly.pdbx_strand_id
1 'polypeptide(L)'
;MMPDKCSVSEEGKQCVNPPEFIVSIIDGKDEYMFGLTCQKHRHIVTGKLTILQNEGKMHSGKISFTPVKSVGTDCIHGDADDLVQIDLNKSN
;
A
#
# COMPACT_ATOMS: atom_id res chain seq x y z
N MET A 1 4.49 -5.37 -7.69
CA MET A 1 3.24 -6.17 -7.78
C MET A 1 2.58 -6.19 -6.41
N MET A 2 1.25 -6.08 -6.36
CA MET A 2 0.50 -6.23 -5.12
C MET A 2 0.35 -7.72 -4.77
N PRO A 3 0.35 -8.12 -3.48
CA PRO A 3 0.13 -9.52 -3.09
C PRO A 3 -1.24 -10.04 -3.55
N ASP A 4 -1.29 -11.32 -3.91
CA ASP A 4 -2.54 -11.98 -4.32
C ASP A 4 -3.47 -12.30 -3.15
N LYS A 5 -2.98 -12.17 -1.90
CA LYS A 5 -3.68 -12.59 -0.69
C LYS A 5 -3.62 -11.53 0.40
N CYS A 6 -4.71 -11.41 1.14
CA CYS A 6 -4.84 -10.62 2.36
C CYS A 6 -3.75 -10.99 3.39
N SER A 7 -3.27 -10.00 4.16
CA SER A 7 -2.21 -10.17 5.16
C SER A 7 -2.68 -10.86 6.45
N VAL A 8 -3.96 -11.21 6.57
CA VAL A 8 -4.54 -11.79 7.80
C VAL A 8 -4.50 -13.31 7.77
N SER A 9 -4.10 -13.89 8.90
CA SER A 9 -4.24 -15.32 9.21
C SER A 9 -5.23 -15.53 10.34
N GLU A 10 -6.14 -16.48 10.16
CA GLU A 10 -7.12 -16.93 11.16
C GLU A 10 -6.90 -18.42 11.41
N GLU A 11 -6.87 -18.84 12.69
CA GLU A 11 -6.70 -20.25 13.06
C GLU A 11 -5.49 -20.94 12.41
N GLY A 12 -4.39 -20.19 12.23
CA GLY A 12 -3.17 -20.67 11.58
C GLY A 12 -3.25 -20.79 10.05
N LYS A 13 -4.39 -20.48 9.43
CA LYS A 13 -4.58 -20.47 7.98
C LYS A 13 -4.52 -19.06 7.44
N GLN A 14 -3.69 -18.87 6.41
CA GLN A 14 -3.64 -17.60 5.70
C GLN A 14 -4.93 -17.37 4.91
N CYS A 15 -5.47 -16.15 4.97
CA CYS A 15 -6.58 -15.75 4.12
C CYS A 15 -6.22 -15.93 2.64
N VAL A 16 -7.18 -16.46 1.85
CA VAL A 16 -7.03 -16.65 0.41
C VAL A 16 -7.68 -15.56 -0.44
N ASN A 17 -8.39 -14.62 0.20
CA ASN A 17 -9.03 -13.53 -0.52
C ASN A 17 -7.99 -12.51 -0.96
N PRO A 18 -8.13 -11.91 -2.16
CA PRO A 18 -7.29 -10.81 -2.58
C PRO A 18 -7.50 -9.59 -1.66
N PRO A 19 -6.47 -8.76 -1.48
CA PRO A 19 -6.61 -7.52 -0.73
C PRO A 19 -7.44 -6.50 -1.51
N GLU A 20 -8.32 -5.81 -0.78
CA GLU A 20 -9.21 -4.77 -1.33
C GLU A 20 -8.85 -3.39 -0.77
N PHE A 21 -8.15 -3.33 0.36
CA PHE A 21 -7.83 -2.10 1.07
C PHE A 21 -6.37 -2.06 1.50
N ILE A 22 -5.76 -0.89 1.33
CA ILE A 22 -4.55 -0.45 2.01
C ILE A 22 -4.94 0.03 3.40
N VAL A 23 -4.25 -0.50 4.41
CA VAL A 23 -4.42 -0.12 5.81
C VAL A 23 -3.26 0.76 6.22
N SER A 24 -3.58 1.93 6.75
CA SER A 24 -2.60 2.90 7.23
C SER A 24 -3.03 3.52 8.56
N ILE A 25 -2.06 4.07 9.29
CA ILE A 25 -2.27 4.90 10.47
C ILE A 25 -1.96 6.34 10.10
N ILE A 26 -2.93 7.23 10.31
CA ILE A 26 -2.77 8.67 10.12
C ILE A 26 -2.50 9.31 11.47
N ASP A 27 -1.34 9.94 11.60
CA ASP A 27 -0.92 10.70 12.79
C ASP A 27 -0.55 12.13 12.38
N GLY A 28 -1.45 13.08 12.66
CA GLY A 28 -1.29 14.47 12.22
C GLY A 28 -1.22 14.61 10.70
N LYS A 29 -0.02 14.92 10.18
CA LYS A 29 0.27 15.07 8.75
C LYS A 29 0.95 13.85 8.14
N ASP A 30 1.35 12.89 8.97
CA ASP A 30 2.07 11.70 8.54
C ASP A 30 1.09 10.53 8.33
N GLU A 31 1.39 9.68 7.35
CA GLU A 31 0.65 8.47 7.07
C GLU A 31 1.60 7.28 7.00
N TYR A 32 1.34 6.26 7.82
CA TYR A 32 2.16 5.06 7.93
C TYR A 32 1.38 3.87 7.38
N MET A 33 1.81 3.33 6.24
CA MET A 33 1.22 2.12 5.68
C MET A 33 1.58 0.90 6.54
N PHE A 34 0.56 0.17 6.98
CA PHE A 34 0.74 -1.02 7.81
C PHE A 34 0.59 -2.32 7.02
N GLY A 35 -0.34 -2.37 6.08
CA GLY A 35 -0.56 -3.61 5.31
C GLY A 35 -1.78 -3.56 4.40
N LEU A 36 -2.21 -4.74 3.97
CA LEU A 36 -3.30 -4.93 3.03
C LEU A 36 -4.33 -5.89 3.61
N THR A 37 -5.62 -5.60 3.43
CA THR A 37 -6.70 -6.46 3.94
C THR A 37 -7.84 -6.62 2.94
N CYS A 38 -8.58 -7.71 3.06
CA CYS A 38 -9.85 -7.89 2.36
C CYS A 38 -11.02 -7.33 3.19
N GLN A 39 -12.17 -7.12 2.56
CA GLN A 39 -13.36 -6.59 3.20
C GLN A 39 -13.78 -7.40 4.44
N LYS A 40 -13.69 -8.74 4.35
CA LYS A 40 -14.07 -9.64 5.45
C LYS A 40 -13.23 -9.44 6.71
N HIS A 41 -11.95 -9.09 6.55
CA HIS A 41 -10.99 -8.98 7.65
C HIS A 41 -10.80 -7.57 8.19
N ARG A 42 -11.55 -6.60 7.66
CA ARG A 42 -11.43 -5.20 8.07
C ARG A 42 -11.65 -5.00 9.58
N HIS A 43 -12.68 -5.65 10.14
CA HIS A 43 -12.99 -5.53 11.58
C HIS A 43 -11.89 -6.14 12.47
N ILE A 44 -11.35 -7.30 12.08
CA ILE A 44 -10.28 -7.98 12.82
C ILE A 44 -9.00 -7.12 12.82
N VAL A 45 -8.65 -6.54 11.67
CA VAL A 45 -7.50 -5.65 11.56
C VAL A 45 -7.69 -4.42 12.44
N THR A 46 -8.85 -3.76 12.38
CA THR A 46 -9.15 -2.61 13.26
C THR A 46 -8.99 -2.97 14.74
N GLY A 47 -9.56 -4.10 15.18
CA GLY A 47 -9.46 -4.54 16.57
C GLY A 47 -8.00 -4.76 17.02
N LYS A 48 -7.21 -5.46 16.20
CA LYS A 48 -5.79 -5.72 16.50
C LYS A 48 -4.97 -4.42 16.53
N LEU A 49 -5.18 -3.53 15.57
CA LEU A 49 -4.47 -2.25 15.51
C LEU A 49 -4.81 -1.36 16.71
N THR A 50 -6.08 -1.29 17.12
CA THR A 50 -6.49 -0.55 18.32
C THR A 50 -5.81 -1.08 19.58
N ILE A 51 -5.73 -2.41 19.74
CA ILE A 51 -5.02 -3.01 20.89
C ILE A 51 -3.54 -2.63 20.86
N LEU A 52 -2.88 -2.73 19.71
CA LEU A 52 -1.45 -2.39 19.58
C LEU A 52 -1.16 -0.90 19.84
N GLN A 53 -2.06 0.01 19.44
CA GLN A 53 -1.94 1.43 19.80
C GLN A 53 -2.10 1.65 21.31
N ASN A 54 -3.09 0.99 21.93
CA ASN A 54 -3.35 1.12 23.37
C ASN A 54 -2.19 0.54 24.21
N GLU A 55 -1.52 -0.50 23.73
CA GLU A 55 -0.34 -1.09 24.36
C GLU A 55 0.95 -0.28 24.09
N GLY A 56 0.89 0.79 23.31
CA GLY A 56 2.04 1.60 22.93
C GLY A 56 3.05 0.89 22.02
N LYS A 57 2.64 -0.20 21.37
CA LYS A 57 3.47 -0.98 20.43
C LYS A 57 3.42 -0.46 18.99
N MET A 58 2.54 0.51 18.73
CA MET A 58 2.37 1.16 17.43
C MET A 58 2.02 2.63 17.65
N HIS A 59 2.38 3.49 16.69
CA HIS A 59 1.97 4.89 16.66
C HIS A 59 0.46 5.03 16.88
N SER A 60 0.08 5.90 17.82
CA SER A 60 -1.30 6.29 18.04
C SER A 60 -1.77 7.13 16.86
N GLY A 61 -2.96 6.87 16.35
CA GLY A 61 -3.47 7.58 15.19
C GLY A 61 -4.73 6.96 14.63
N LYS A 62 -5.33 7.62 13.65
CA LYS A 62 -6.56 7.15 13.02
C LYS A 62 -6.24 6.02 12.05
N ILE A 63 -6.85 4.86 12.24
CA ILE A 63 -6.79 3.76 11.27
C ILE A 63 -7.59 4.16 10.03
N SER A 64 -6.94 4.15 8.87
CA SER A 64 -7.52 4.44 7.56
C SER A 64 -7.54 3.20 6.69
N PHE A 65 -8.56 3.11 5.84
CA PHE A 65 -8.73 2.04 4.86
C PHE A 65 -8.97 2.67 3.49
N THR A 66 -7.98 2.58 2.62
CA THR A 66 -8.04 3.14 1.26
C THR A 66 -8.24 2.01 0.26
N PRO A 67 -9.32 2.02 -0.55
CA PRO A 67 -9.52 1.01 -1.58
C PRO A 67 -8.32 0.92 -2.52
N VAL A 68 -7.87 -0.29 -2.81
CA VAL A 68 -6.82 -0.48 -3.81
C VAL A 68 -7.37 -0.13 -5.19
N LYS A 69 -6.57 0.60 -5.96
CA LYS A 69 -6.80 0.81 -7.40
C LYS A 69 -5.71 0.10 -8.18
N SER A 70 -6.11 -0.84 -9.03
CA SER A 70 -5.18 -1.44 -9.99
C SER A 70 -4.83 -0.42 -11.06
N VAL A 71 -3.53 -0.12 -11.21
CA VAL A 71 -3.01 0.70 -12.30
C VAL A 71 -2.36 -0.23 -13.29
N GLY A 72 -2.94 -0.36 -14.48
CA GLY A 72 -2.30 -0.99 -15.62
C GLY A 72 -1.42 0.03 -16.32
N THR A 73 -0.13 -0.26 -16.43
CA THR A 73 0.78 0.52 -17.28
C THR A 73 1.18 -0.39 -18.44
N ASP A 74 0.99 0.06 -19.67
CA ASP A 74 1.60 -0.60 -20.81
C ASP A 74 3.12 -0.45 -20.71
N CYS A 75 3.83 -1.57 -20.77
CA CYS A 75 5.29 -1.57 -20.83
C CYS A 75 5.71 -1.02 -22.19
N ILE A 76 6.08 0.25 -22.23
CA ILE A 76 6.73 0.87 -23.38
C ILE A 76 8.21 0.54 -23.33
N HIS A 77 8.70 -0.19 -24.33
CA HIS A 77 10.12 -0.46 -24.53
C HIS A 77 10.72 0.77 -25.20
N GLY A 78 11.60 1.50 -24.50
CA GLY A 78 12.36 2.57 -25.13
C GLY A 78 13.40 1.97 -26.05
N ASP A 79 13.27 2.20 -27.35
CA ASP A 79 14.29 1.82 -28.32
C ASP A 79 15.37 2.92 -28.41
N ALA A 80 16.53 2.60 -28.99
CA ALA A 80 17.59 3.58 -29.20
C ALA A 80 17.13 4.72 -30.12
N ASP A 81 16.14 4.46 -30.99
CA ASP A 81 15.49 5.46 -31.85
C ASP A 81 14.62 6.47 -31.05
N ASP A 82 14.25 6.19 -29.80
CA ASP A 82 13.47 7.10 -28.95
C ASP A 82 14.34 8.17 -28.25
N LEU A 83 15.66 8.13 -28.44
CA LEU A 83 16.59 9.09 -27.86
C LEU A 83 16.58 10.41 -28.65
N VAL A 84 16.09 11.48 -28.03
CA VAL A 84 16.20 12.84 -28.60
C VAL A 84 17.53 13.46 -28.18
N GLN A 85 18.38 13.79 -29.16
CA GLN A 85 19.63 14.51 -28.94
C GLN A 85 19.33 15.98 -28.62
N ILE A 86 19.63 16.41 -27.40
CA ILE A 86 19.50 17.81 -26.99
C ILE A 86 20.85 18.48 -27.20
N ASP A 87 20.99 19.24 -28.28
CA ASP A 87 22.17 20.07 -28.52
C ASP A 87 22.19 21.23 -27.51
N LEU A 88 23.09 21.13 -26.54
CA LEU A 88 23.41 22.23 -25.62
C LEU A 88 24.26 23.24 -26.38
N ASN A 89 23.61 24.22 -27.01
CA ASN A 89 24.29 25.42 -27.50
C ASN A 89 24.93 26.15 -26.32
N LYS A 90 26.23 25.93 -26.14
CA LYS A 90 27.07 26.76 -25.27
C LYS A 90 27.20 28.14 -25.93
N SER A 91 26.38 29.09 -25.50
CA SER A 91 26.62 30.51 -25.78
C SER A 91 27.95 30.89 -25.14
N ASN A 92 28.93 31.20 -26.00
CA ASN A 92 30.18 31.86 -25.61
C ASN A 92 29.93 33.31 -25.22
#